data_AF-A0A967DYA9-F1
#
_entry.id   AF-A0A967DYA9-F1
#
_cell.length_a   1.000
_cell.length_b   1.000
_cell.length_c   1.000
_cell.angle_alpha   90.00
_cell.angle_beta   90.00
_cell.angle_gamma   90.00
#
_symmetry.space_group_name_H-M   'P 1'
#
loop_
_entity.id
_entity.type
_entity.pdbx_description
1 polymer ?
#
loop_
_entity_poly.entity_id
_entity_poly.type
_entity_poly.pdbx_seq_one_letter_code
_entity_poly.pdbx_strand_id
1 'polypeptide(L)' 'MAEARANLRFVRVTPRKARVVIDMIRGQQVPKALAMLKHTPRHAARVIEKVLRSAV' A
#
# COMPACT_ATOMS: atom_id res chain seq x y z
N MET A 1 18.12 12.73 -5.42
CA MET A 1 16.86 12.10 -5.88
C MET A 1 15.77 12.54 -4.94
N ALA A 2 14.64 13.05 -5.44
CA ALA A 2 13.55 13.49 -4.58
C ALA A 2 12.88 12.27 -3.94
N GLU A 3 12.97 12.15 -2.61
CA GLU A 3 12.31 11.09 -1.85
C GLU A 3 11.01 11.63 -1.27
N ALA A 4 9.88 11.04 -1.65
CA ALA A 4 8.59 11.31 -1.04
C ALA A 4 8.28 10.25 0.03
N ARG A 5 7.72 10.68 1.17
CA ARG A 5 7.39 9.80 2.30
C ARG A 5 5.98 10.11 2.80
N ALA A 6 5.13 9.09 2.90
CA ALA A 6 3.80 9.20 3.51
C ALA A 6 3.64 8.16 4.63
N ASN A 7 3.10 8.59 5.77
CA ASN A 7 2.91 7.75 6.95
C ASN A 7 1.46 7.84 7.44
N LEU A 8 0.83 6.68 7.69
CA LEU A 8 -0.51 6.60 8.27
C LEU A 8 -0.46 5.88 9.61
N ARG A 9 -0.87 6.56 10.68
CA ARG A 9 -0.89 6.04 12.06
C ARG A 9 -2.31 5.68 12.50
N PHE A 10 -2.42 4.86 13.55
CA PHE A 10 -3.69 4.46 14.17
C PHE A 10 -4.67 3.70 13.24
N VAL A 11 -4.13 2.92 12.31
CA VAL A 11 -4.92 2.07 11.43
C VAL A 11 -5.41 0.83 12.18
N ARG A 12 -6.71 0.54 12.08
CA ARG A 12 -7.32 -0.70 12.59
C ARG A 12 -7.07 -1.89 11.64
N VAL A 13 -5.80 -2.25 11.43
CA VAL A 13 -5.39 -3.42 10.64
C VAL A 13 -4.29 -4.15 11.39
N THR A 14 -4.46 -5.47 11.58
CA THR A 14 -3.43 -6.31 12.18
C THR A 14 -2.16 -6.29 11.33
N PRO A 15 -0.96 -6.08 11.91
CA PRO A 15 0.28 -5.94 11.15
C PRO A 15 0.55 -7.08 10.16
N ARG A 16 0.23 -8.32 10.54
CA ARG A 16 0.39 -9.51 9.68
C ARG A 16 -0.43 -9.42 8.39
N LYS A 17 -1.67 -8.91 8.46
CA LYS A 17 -2.56 -8.76 7.28
C LYS A 17 -2.05 -7.68 6.32
N ALA A 18 -1.47 -6.60 6.85
CA ALA A 18 -0.85 -5.56 6.05
C ALA A 18 0.45 -6.03 5.38
N ARG A 19 1.31 -6.76 6.10
CA ARG A 19 2.60 -7.23 5.59
C ARG A 19 2.49 -8.04 4.31
N VAL A 20 1.54 -8.99 4.25
CA VAL A 20 1.32 -9.80 3.04
C VAL A 20 0.98 -8.94 1.82
N VAL A 21 0.25 -7.83 2.00
CA VAL A 21 -0.08 -6.93 0.88
C VAL A 21 1.11 -6.06 0.49
N ILE A 22 1.89 -5.60 1.46
CA ILE A 22 3.12 -4.83 1.21
C ILE A 22 4.14 -5.67 0.43
N ASP A 23 4.30 -6.94 0.80
CA ASP A 23 5.25 -7.83 0.15
C ASP A 23 4.87 -8.09 -1.33
N MET A 24 3.58 -8.03 -1.69
CA MET A 24 3.13 -8.14 -3.09
C MET A 24 3.51 -6.93 -3.96
N ILE A 25 3.57 -5.72 -3.39
CA ILE A 25 3.80 -4.48 -4.14
C ILE A 25 5.26 -3.99 -4.08
N ARG A 26 6.09 -4.59 -3.22
CA ARG A 26 7.50 -4.20 -3.07
C ARG A 26 8.27 -4.47 -4.37
N GLY A 27 9.01 -3.47 -4.83
CA GLY A 27 9.81 -3.56 -6.07
C GLY A 27 9.02 -3.42 -7.37
N GLN A 28 7.71 -3.16 -7.30
CA GLN A 28 6.87 -2.93 -8.48
C GLN A 28 6.75 -1.43 -8.78
N GLN A 29 6.53 -1.09 -10.05
CA GLN A 29 6.24 0.30 -10.43
C GLN A 29 4.89 0.77 -9.89
N VAL A 30 4.77 2.07 -9.59
CA VAL A 30 3.56 2.69 -9.00
C VAL A 30 2.27 2.34 -9.74
N PRO A 31 2.17 2.44 -11.09
CA PRO A 31 0.92 2.15 -11.79
C PRO A 31 0.48 0.69 -11.64
N LYS A 32 1.45 -0.23 -11.69
CA LYS A 32 1.21 -1.66 -11.52
C LYS A 32 0.80 -2.01 -10.08
N ALA A 33 1.45 -1.39 -9.10
CA ALA A 33 1.10 -1.55 -7.69
C ALA A 33 -0.33 -1.06 -7.41
N LEU A 34 -0.75 0.08 -7.96
CA LEU A 34 -2.12 0.58 -7.83
C LEU A 34 -3.15 -0.36 -8.45
N ALA A 35 -2.87 -0.91 -9.63
CA ALA A 35 -3.76 -1.89 -10.27
C ALA A 35 -3.91 -3.15 -9.41
N MET A 36 -2.80 -3.71 -8.91
CA MET A 36 -2.85 -4.90 -8.04
C MET A 36 -3.62 -4.65 -6.75
N LEU A 37 -3.41 -3.50 -6.09
CA LEU A 37 -4.13 -3.16 -4.86
C LEU A 37 -5.64 -3.03 -5.10
N LYS A 38 -6.06 -2.47 -6.24
CA LYS A 38 -7.47 -2.31 -6.61
C LYS A 38 -8.19 -3.65 -6.83
N HIS A 39 -7.49 -4.66 -7.34
CA HIS A 39 -8.06 -5.99 -7.60
C HIS A 39 -7.83 -7.00 -6.45
N THR A 40 -7.16 -6.60 -5.37
CA THR A 40 -6.91 -7.49 -4.22
C THR A 40 -8.11 -7.49 -3.27
N PRO A 41 -8.76 -8.64 -3.00
CA PRO A 41 -9.92 -8.72 -2.10
C PRO A 41 -9.49 -8.73 -0.62
N ARG A 42 -8.71 -7.73 -0.18
CA ARG A 42 -8.24 -7.60 1.20
C ARG A 42 -8.47 -6.18 1.70
N HIS A 43 -9.02 -6.05 2.91
CA HIS A 43 -9.24 -4.73 3.53
C HIS A 43 -7.95 -3.90 3.65
N ALA A 44 -6.81 -4.57 3.89
CA ALA A 44 -5.50 -3.91 3.95
C ALA A 44 -5.10 -3.25 2.62
N ALA A 45 -5.53 -3.78 1.47
CA ALA A 45 -5.20 -3.22 0.16
C ALA A 45 -5.75 -1.81 -0.01
N ARG A 46 -7.00 -1.58 0.38
CA ARG A 46 -7.64 -0.24 0.34
C ARG A 46 -6.92 0.78 1.21
N VAL A 47 -6.38 0.36 2.35
CA VAL A 47 -5.61 1.26 3.24
C VAL A 47 -4.26 1.60 2.62
N ILE A 48 -3.55 0.59 2.12
CA ILE A 48 -2.22 0.77 1.50
C ILE A 48 -2.32 1.59 0.23
N GLU A 49 -3.37 1.41 -0.57
CA GLU A 49 -3.64 2.20 -1.77
C GLU A 49 -3.73 3.70 -1.44
N LYS A 50 -4.43 4.07 -0.37
CA LYS A 50 -4.52 5.48 0.07
C LYS A 50 -3.16 6.06 0.44
N VAL A 51 -2.34 5.29 1.14
CA VAL A 51 -0.98 5.73 1.53
C VAL A 51 -0.09 5.88 0.31
N LEU A 52 -0.16 4.94 -0.64
CA LEU A 52 0.62 4.99 -1.88
C LEU A 52 0.25 6.21 -2.72
N ARG A 53 -1.05 6.52 -2.85
CA ARG A 53 -1.54 7.73 -3.54
C ARG A 53 -1.14 9.03 -2.84
N SER A 54 -0.86 9.00 -1.54
CA SER A 54 -0.41 10.17 -0.78
C SER A 54 1.10 10.40 -0.87
N ALA A 55 1.87 9.39 -1.28
CA ALA A 55 3.33 9.46 -1.39
C ALA A 55 3.81 9.80 -2.80
N VAL A 56 2.91 9.77 -3.79
CA VAL A 56 3.15 10.09 -5.20
C VAL A 56 2.60 11.48 -5.46
#